data_AF-A0A1X6XQ48-F1
#
_entry.id   AF-A0A1X6XQ48-F1
#
_cell.length_a   1.000
_cell.length_b   1.000
_cell.length_c   1.000
_cell.angle_alpha   90.00
_cell.angle_beta   90.00
_cell.angle_gamma   90.00
#
_symmetry.space_group_name_H-M   'P 1'
#
loop_
_entity.id
_entity.type
_entity.pdbx_description
1 polymer ?
#
loop_
_entity_poly.entity_id
_entity_poly.type
_entity_poly.pdbx_seq_one_letter_code
_entity_poly.pdbx_strand_id
1 'polypeptide(L)'
;MLRTSPFRAEPFTGGGQDLESPAGKILRLTPDGGVPEDSPFADSLVYSLGHRNPQGLDWADDGTLYPSEFGQDTWDELNIIEPGANYGWPDVEGIGGDDEFVDPVKQREPAEASPSGLAVSGDSIVIASLRGERVWEAPVG
;
A
#
# COMPACT_ATOMS: atom_id res chain seq x y z
N MET A 1 3.95 42.64 9.91
CA MET A 1 3.17 41.84 10.87
C MET A 1 2.82 40.53 10.17
N LEU A 2 3.70 39.54 10.24
CA LEU A 2 3.50 38.22 9.63
C LEU A 2 2.78 37.33 10.64
N ARG A 3 1.58 36.87 10.30
CA ARG A 3 0.85 35.88 11.08
C ARG A 3 1.44 34.51 10.74
N THR A 4 2.22 33.95 11.66
CA THR A 4 2.50 32.51 11.67
C THR A 4 1.26 31.83 12.26
N SER A 5 0.38 31.31 11.42
CA SER A 5 -0.57 30.30 11.88
C SER A 5 0.25 29.05 12.24
N PRO A 6 0.17 28.54 13.48
CA PRO A 6 0.81 27.28 13.81
C PRO A 6 0.11 26.18 13.00
N PHE A 7 0.90 25.43 12.25
CA PHE A 7 0.45 24.17 11.66
C PHE A 7 0.13 23.25 12.83
N ARG A 8 -1.16 23.12 13.16
CA ARG A 8 -1.63 22.14 14.12
C ARG A 8 -1.63 20.82 13.37
N ALA A 9 -0.63 19.98 13.64
CA ALA A 9 -0.69 18.58 13.24
C ALA A 9 -1.86 17.97 14.02
N GLU A 10 -2.99 17.77 13.35
CA GLU A 10 -4.00 16.85 13.83
C GLU A 10 -3.35 15.46 13.95
N PRO A 11 -3.69 14.65 14.97
CA PRO A 11 -3.21 13.27 15.03
C PRO A 11 -3.58 12.60 13.70
N PHE A 12 -2.60 11.93 13.08
CA PHE A 12 -2.79 11.23 11.81
C PHE A 12 -3.74 10.04 12.04
N THR A 13 -5.05 10.30 12.10
CA THR A 13 -6.07 9.27 12.01
C THR A 13 -6.03 8.81 10.57
N GLY A 14 -5.51 7.60 10.36
CA GLY A 14 -5.19 7.05 9.05
C GLY A 14 -6.29 7.32 8.04
N GLY A 15 -5.99 8.19 7.07
CA GLY A 15 -6.88 8.46 5.93
C GLY A 15 -7.10 7.24 5.04
N GLY A 16 -6.52 6.08 5.37
CA GLY A 16 -6.63 4.82 4.63
C GLY A 16 -8.07 4.45 4.30
N GLN A 17 -9.00 4.66 5.24
CA GLN A 17 -10.42 4.34 5.08
C GLN A 17 -11.26 5.46 4.43
N ASP A 18 -10.75 6.68 4.38
CA ASP A 18 -11.48 7.82 3.80
C ASP A 18 -11.26 7.91 2.28
N LEU A 19 -12.29 7.64 1.48
CA LEU A 19 -12.25 7.68 0.01
C LEU A 19 -12.05 9.09 -0.56
N GLU A 20 -12.39 10.14 0.20
CA GLU A 20 -12.19 11.53 -0.22
C GLU A 20 -10.74 12.00 0.03
N SER A 21 -9.94 11.16 0.72
CA SER A 21 -8.54 11.42 1.02
C SER A 21 -7.62 10.61 0.11
N PRO A 22 -6.57 11.24 -0.47
CA PRO A 22 -5.54 10.51 -1.22
C PRO A 22 -4.57 9.76 -0.30
N ALA A 23 -4.64 9.95 1.01
CA ALA A 23 -3.75 9.29 1.96
C ALA A 23 -4.14 7.81 2.14
N GLY A 24 -3.14 6.93 2.22
CA GLY A 24 -3.36 5.50 2.43
C GLY A 24 -4.06 4.80 1.28
N LYS A 25 -3.71 5.17 0.04
CA LYS A 25 -4.28 4.66 -1.20
C LYS A 25 -3.19 4.19 -2.15
N ILE A 26 -3.52 3.24 -3.01
CA ILE A 26 -2.90 3.16 -4.34
C ILE A 26 -3.85 3.89 -5.30
N LEU A 27 -3.30 4.82 -6.08
CA LEU A 27 -4.05 5.60 -7.05
C LEU A 27 -3.79 5.12 -8.47
N ARG A 28 -4.81 5.16 -9.33
CA ARG A 28 -4.71 4.84 -10.76
C ARG A 28 -5.28 5.99 -11.58
N LEU A 29 -4.50 6.44 -12.56
CA LEU A 29 -4.83 7.59 -13.40
C LEU A 29 -4.61 7.23 -14.88
N THR A 30 -5.23 7.98 -15.79
CA THR A 30 -4.86 7.97 -17.21
C THR A 30 -3.47 8.62 -17.40
N PRO A 31 -2.80 8.42 -18.54
CA PRO A 31 -1.50 9.07 -18.82
C PRO A 31 -1.53 10.61 -18.74
N ASP A 32 -2.70 11.21 -18.97
CA ASP A 32 -2.92 12.66 -18.86
C ASP A 32 -3.33 13.10 -17.44
N GLY A 33 -3.35 12.18 -16.48
CA GLY A 33 -3.68 12.41 -15.06
C GLY A 33 -5.19 12.41 -14.75
N GLY A 34 -6.04 12.00 -15.68
CA GLY A 34 -7.49 11.90 -15.49
C GLY A 34 -7.94 10.63 -14.76
N VAL A 35 -9.22 10.58 -14.39
CA VAL A 35 -9.86 9.37 -13.84
C VAL A 35 -10.09 8.34 -14.96
N PRO A 36 -9.62 7.09 -14.83
CA PRO A 36 -9.94 6.02 -15.78
C PRO A 36 -11.46 5.72 -15.83
N GLU A 37 -11.98 5.38 -17.02
CA GLU A 37 -13.42 5.10 -17.21
C GLU A 37 -13.92 3.90 -16.39
N ASP A 38 -13.03 2.95 -16.10
CA ASP A 38 -13.25 1.72 -15.34
C ASP A 38 -12.76 1.83 -13.89
N SER A 39 -12.70 3.05 -13.33
CA SER A 39 -12.32 3.24 -11.93
C SER A 39 -13.30 2.51 -11.00
N PRO A 40 -12.82 1.81 -9.95
CA PRO A 40 -13.70 1.09 -9.02
C PRO A 40 -14.57 2.03 -8.18
N PHE A 41 -14.16 3.29 -8.02
CA PHE A 41 -14.92 4.32 -7.30
C PHE A 41 -15.27 5.46 -8.26
N ALA A 42 -16.54 5.87 -8.25
CA ALA A 42 -17.05 6.90 -9.15
C ALA A 42 -16.29 8.22 -8.98
N ASP A 43 -15.89 8.82 -10.11
CA ASP A 43 -15.17 10.10 -10.17
C ASP A 43 -13.91 10.18 -9.28
N SER A 44 -13.28 9.04 -8.99
CA SER A 44 -12.15 8.94 -8.06
C SER A 44 -10.93 8.27 -8.69
N LEU A 45 -9.75 8.72 -8.25
CA LEU A 45 -8.45 8.12 -8.62
C LEU A 45 -8.08 6.93 -7.73
N VAL A 46 -8.86 6.66 -6.68
CA VAL A 46 -8.59 5.54 -5.77
C VAL A 46 -8.72 4.23 -6.54
N TYR A 47 -7.67 3.42 -6.51
CA TYR A 47 -7.68 2.06 -7.04
C TYR A 47 -7.88 1.03 -5.93
N SER A 48 -7.17 1.19 -4.81
CA SER A 48 -7.36 0.44 -3.57
C SER A 48 -7.13 1.34 -2.36
N LEU A 49 -7.66 0.94 -1.21
CA LEU A 49 -7.65 1.71 0.03
C LEU A 49 -7.20 0.89 1.24
N GLY A 50 -7.10 1.52 2.41
CA GLY A 50 -6.69 0.84 3.62
C GLY A 50 -5.19 0.55 3.66
N HIS A 51 -4.37 1.41 3.05
CA HIS A 51 -2.92 1.30 3.12
C HIS A 51 -2.33 2.23 4.18
N ARG A 52 -1.25 1.81 4.82
CA ARG A 52 -0.41 2.63 5.69
C ARG A 52 0.64 3.41 4.90
N ASN A 53 1.57 2.71 4.29
CA ASN A 53 2.76 3.30 3.68
C ASN A 53 3.36 2.39 2.59
N PRO A 54 2.67 2.21 1.45
CA PRO A 54 3.18 1.45 0.32
C PRO A 54 4.36 2.20 -0.31
N GLN A 55 5.46 1.49 -0.58
CA GLN A 55 6.72 2.11 -1.03
C GLN A 55 7.27 1.58 -2.36
N GLY A 56 7.02 0.31 -2.66
CA GLY A 56 7.37 -0.32 -3.93
C GLY A 56 6.12 -0.87 -4.61
N LEU A 57 6.13 -0.90 -5.93
CA LEU A 57 5.04 -1.40 -6.78
C LEU A 57 5.66 -1.99 -8.05
N ASP A 58 5.24 -3.19 -8.44
CA ASP A 58 5.55 -3.75 -9.76
C ASP A 58 4.49 -4.77 -10.20
N TRP A 59 4.47 -5.07 -11.49
CA TRP A 59 3.52 -5.98 -12.13
C TRP A 59 4.16 -7.31 -12.49
N ALA A 60 3.45 -8.41 -12.23
CA ALA A 60 3.77 -9.69 -12.84
C ALA A 60 3.28 -9.75 -14.30
N ASP A 61 3.81 -10.72 -15.06
CA ASP A 61 3.49 -10.91 -16.49
C ASP A 61 1.99 -11.17 -16.76
N ASP A 62 1.26 -11.70 -15.76
CA ASP A 62 -0.18 -11.94 -15.81
C ASP A 62 -1.04 -10.72 -15.47
N GLY A 63 -0.41 -9.60 -15.11
CA GLY A 63 -1.07 -8.36 -14.70
C GLY A 63 -1.38 -8.24 -13.22
N THR A 64 -0.90 -9.16 -12.37
CA THR A 64 -1.05 -9.07 -10.91
C THR A 64 -0.18 -7.96 -10.31
N LEU A 65 -0.77 -7.06 -9.50
CA LEU A 65 -0.01 -5.99 -8.81
C LEU A 65 0.55 -6.51 -7.52
N TYR A 66 1.82 -6.21 -7.28
CA TYR A 66 2.43 -6.40 -5.97
C TYR A 66 2.93 -5.06 -5.44
N PRO A 67 2.43 -4.61 -4.28
CA PRO A 67 3.09 -3.60 -3.47
C PRO A 67 3.81 -4.20 -2.29
N SER A 68 4.88 -3.53 -1.91
CA SER A 68 5.48 -3.65 -0.59
C SER A 68 5.00 -2.51 0.29
N GLU A 69 4.70 -2.82 1.55
CA GLU A 69 4.10 -1.86 2.46
C GLU A 69 4.76 -1.89 3.83
N PHE A 70 5.11 -0.70 4.32
CA PHE A 70 5.76 -0.54 5.61
C PHE A 70 4.70 -0.41 6.73
N GLY A 71 4.74 -1.33 7.69
CA GLY A 71 3.89 -1.38 8.88
C GLY A 71 4.22 -0.31 9.90
N GLN A 72 3.35 -0.14 10.91
CA GLN A 72 3.62 0.76 12.02
C GLN A 72 4.51 0.11 13.06
N ASP A 73 4.02 -0.98 13.63
CA ASP A 73 4.61 -1.59 14.81
C ASP A 73 4.70 -3.11 14.68
N THR A 74 3.79 -3.73 13.93
CA THR A 74 3.61 -5.20 13.95
C THR A 74 4.08 -5.85 12.67
N TRP A 75 3.59 -5.40 11.51
CA TRP A 75 3.75 -6.14 10.26
C TRP A 75 4.02 -5.23 9.07
N ASP A 76 5.13 -5.48 8.40
CA ASP A 76 5.35 -5.10 7.02
C ASP A 76 4.73 -6.14 6.10
N GLU A 77 4.29 -5.71 4.92
CA GLU A 77 3.43 -6.52 4.08
C GLU A 77 3.91 -6.56 2.62
N LEU A 78 3.63 -7.70 1.98
CA LEU A 78 3.52 -7.86 0.54
C LEU A 78 2.07 -8.22 0.26
N ASN A 79 1.41 -7.41 -0.56
CA ASN A 79 0.00 -7.59 -0.92
C ASN A 79 -0.15 -8.01 -2.39
N ILE A 80 -1.33 -8.52 -2.75
CA ILE A 80 -1.82 -8.59 -4.13
C ILE A 80 -2.94 -7.58 -4.26
N ILE A 81 -2.84 -6.64 -5.20
CA ILE A 81 -3.86 -5.58 -5.31
C ILE A 81 -5.01 -5.96 -6.20
N GLU A 82 -6.21 -5.81 -5.64
CA GLU A 82 -7.48 -5.94 -6.32
C GLU A 82 -8.17 -4.56 -6.46
N PRO A 83 -8.81 -4.27 -7.61
CA PRO A 83 -9.56 -3.04 -7.78
C PRO A 83 -10.67 -2.90 -6.73
N GLY A 84 -10.69 -1.78 -6.01
CA GLY A 84 -11.70 -1.46 -5.00
C GLY A 84 -11.50 -2.12 -3.63
N ALA A 85 -10.49 -2.97 -3.47
CA ALA A 85 -10.26 -3.71 -2.24
C ALA A 85 -9.67 -2.85 -1.11
N ASN A 86 -10.04 -3.21 0.12
CA ASN A 86 -9.63 -2.57 1.37
C ASN A 86 -8.59 -3.44 2.10
N TYR A 87 -7.41 -2.89 2.36
CA TYR A 87 -6.28 -3.56 3.02
C TYR A 87 -6.23 -3.31 4.53
N GLY A 88 -7.30 -2.73 5.10
CA GLY A 88 -7.57 -2.75 6.53
C GLY A 88 -6.90 -1.65 7.35
N TRP A 89 -5.80 -1.03 6.94
CA TRP A 89 -5.18 0.01 7.74
C TRP A 89 -6.11 1.24 7.94
N PRO A 90 -6.25 1.81 9.16
CA PRO A 90 -5.56 1.45 10.41
C PRO A 90 -6.33 0.48 11.33
N ASP A 91 -7.45 -0.08 10.85
CA ASP A 91 -8.30 -0.96 11.64
C ASP A 91 -7.69 -2.36 11.81
N VAL A 92 -6.92 -2.82 10.81
CA VAL A 92 -6.12 -4.06 10.83
C VAL A 92 -4.69 -3.80 10.32
N GLU A 93 -3.73 -4.55 10.86
CA GLU A 93 -2.32 -4.61 10.42
C GLU A 93 -1.90 -6.09 10.34
N GLY A 94 -1.43 -6.54 9.18
CA GLY A 94 -1.12 -7.94 8.88
C GLY A 94 -2.36 -8.82 8.64
N ILE A 95 -2.16 -10.14 8.66
CA ILE A 95 -3.22 -11.15 8.50
C ILE A 95 -4.19 -11.08 9.70
N GLY A 96 -5.41 -10.60 9.44
CA GLY A 96 -6.50 -10.48 10.40
C GLY A 96 -7.59 -11.53 10.24
N GLY A 97 -7.80 -12.06 9.03
CA GLY A 97 -8.83 -13.05 8.73
C GLY A 97 -10.27 -12.54 8.81
N ASP A 98 -10.47 -11.23 8.69
CA ASP A 98 -11.78 -10.59 8.58
C ASP A 98 -12.15 -10.48 7.10
N ASP A 99 -13.34 -10.94 6.72
CA ASP A 99 -13.80 -10.91 5.33
C ASP A 99 -14.01 -9.48 4.79
N GLU A 100 -14.01 -8.46 5.66
CA GLU A 100 -14.05 -7.05 5.26
C GLU A 100 -12.72 -6.55 4.64
N PHE A 101 -11.60 -7.20 4.96
CA PHE A 101 -10.26 -6.77 4.55
C PHE A 101 -9.52 -7.84 3.76
N VAL A 102 -8.66 -7.42 2.84
CA VAL A 102 -7.77 -8.31 2.11
C VAL A 102 -6.48 -8.50 2.91
N ASP A 103 -6.23 -9.73 3.35
CA ASP A 103 -5.01 -10.09 4.05
C ASP A 103 -3.78 -10.07 3.11
N PRO A 104 -2.58 -9.72 3.63
CA PRO A 104 -1.36 -9.78 2.85
C PRO A 104 -0.91 -11.22 2.57
N VAL A 105 -0.28 -11.43 1.41
CA VAL A 105 0.23 -12.76 1.00
C VAL A 105 1.52 -13.13 1.73
N LYS A 106 2.28 -12.13 2.21
CA LYS A 106 3.41 -12.30 3.13
C LYS A 106 3.46 -11.13 4.10
N GLN A 107 3.93 -11.41 5.31
CA GLN A 107 4.24 -10.39 6.29
C GLN A 107 5.59 -10.65 6.99
N ARG A 108 6.23 -9.58 7.47
CA ARG A 108 7.50 -9.60 8.21
C ARG A 108 7.48 -8.58 9.34
N GLU A 109 8.26 -8.82 10.38
CA GLU A 109 8.42 -7.81 11.42
C GLU A 109 9.22 -6.61 10.88
N PRO A 110 8.84 -5.36 11.24
CA PRO A 110 9.57 -4.15 10.84
C PRO A 110 11.07 -4.19 11.10
N ALA A 111 11.50 -4.85 12.18
CA ALA A 111 12.92 -4.99 12.52
C ALA A 111 13.70 -5.88 11.54
N GLU A 112 13.04 -6.79 10.85
CA GLU A 112 13.65 -7.70 9.88
C GLU A 112 13.58 -7.14 8.45
N ALA A 113 12.62 -6.26 8.16
CA ALA A 113 12.41 -5.72 6.82
C ALA A 113 12.46 -4.17 6.80
N SER A 114 11.34 -3.50 7.01
CA SER A 114 11.03 -2.13 6.58
C SER A 114 11.19 -2.00 5.06
N PRO A 115 10.27 -2.57 4.26
CA PRO A 115 10.42 -2.69 2.83
C PRO A 115 10.26 -1.35 2.12
N SER A 116 10.87 -1.26 0.94
CA SER A 116 10.83 -0.10 0.04
C SER A 116 10.59 -0.58 -1.39
N GLY A 117 11.38 -0.18 -2.37
CA GLY A 117 11.23 -0.64 -3.75
C GLY A 117 11.18 -2.17 -3.87
N LEU A 118 10.33 -2.66 -4.77
CA LEU A 118 10.29 -4.05 -5.21
C LEU A 118 10.38 -4.14 -6.74
N ALA A 119 10.77 -5.30 -7.25
CA ALA A 119 10.73 -5.63 -8.67
C ALA A 119 10.31 -7.08 -8.87
N VAL A 120 9.50 -7.34 -9.89
CA VAL A 120 9.15 -8.69 -10.33
C VAL A 120 10.12 -9.12 -11.44
N SER A 121 10.63 -10.34 -11.37
CA SER A 121 11.52 -10.92 -12.36
C SER A 121 11.21 -12.42 -12.52
N GLY A 122 10.52 -12.77 -13.61
CA GLY A 122 10.00 -14.12 -13.80
C GLY A 122 9.07 -14.50 -12.66
N ASP A 123 9.36 -15.63 -12.00
CA ASP A 123 8.56 -16.14 -10.89
C ASP A 123 8.97 -15.57 -9.51
N SER A 124 9.84 -14.56 -9.49
CA SER A 124 10.40 -13.99 -8.26
C SER A 124 10.02 -12.51 -8.07
N ILE A 125 9.69 -12.16 -6.85
CA ILE A 125 9.49 -10.80 -6.35
C ILE A 125 10.66 -10.48 -5.44
N VAL A 126 11.43 -9.45 -5.80
CA VAL A 126 12.63 -9.02 -5.10
C VAL A 126 12.35 -7.70 -4.38
N ILE A 127 12.53 -7.65 -3.06
CA ILE A 127 12.10 -6.54 -2.21
C ILE A 127 13.29 -5.97 -1.42
N ALA A 128 13.60 -4.69 -1.63
CA ALA A 128 14.65 -4.00 -0.88
C ALA A 128 14.14 -3.60 0.51
N SER A 129 14.87 -3.97 1.56
CA SER A 129 14.51 -3.70 2.97
C SER A 129 15.52 -2.80 3.66
N LEU A 130 15.02 -1.66 4.16
CA LEU A 130 15.84 -0.58 4.69
C LEU A 130 16.42 -0.92 6.06
N ARG A 131 15.57 -1.31 7.02
CA ARG A 131 16.01 -1.63 8.39
C ARG A 131 16.63 -3.02 8.49
N GLY A 132 16.12 -3.95 7.70
CA GLY A 132 16.68 -5.29 7.56
C GLY A 132 18.07 -5.31 6.91
N GLU A 133 18.44 -4.25 6.18
CA GLU A 133 19.70 -4.14 5.44
C GLU A 133 19.94 -5.34 4.50
N ARG A 134 18.87 -5.79 3.84
CA ARG A 134 18.90 -6.96 2.96
C ARG A 134 17.87 -6.86 1.85
N VAL A 135 17.97 -7.78 0.90
CA VAL A 135 16.97 -8.01 -0.12
C VAL A 135 16.26 -9.32 0.19
N TRP A 136 14.94 -9.30 0.17
CA TRP A 136 14.11 -10.49 0.30
C TRP A 136 13.63 -10.94 -1.07
N GLU A 137 13.42 -12.24 -1.20
CA GLU A 137 12.79 -12.84 -2.36
C GLU A 137 11.52 -13.57 -1.91
N ALA A 138 10.45 -13.39 -2.67
CA ALA A 138 9.20 -14.14 -2.54
C ALA A 138 8.80 -14.67 -3.92
N PRO A 139 8.10 -15.81 -4.02
CA PRO A 139 7.56 -16.26 -5.29
C PRO A 139 6.40 -15.36 -5.74
N VAL A 140 6.19 -15.28 -7.04
CA VAL A 140 4.91 -14.87 -7.63
C VAL A 140 3.92 -16.02 -7.44
N GLY A 141 2.75 -15.74 -6.84
CA GLY A 141 1.68 -16.73 -6.61
C GLY A 141 1.41 -17.12 -5.16
#